data_AF-A0A0C2TN28-F1
#
_entry.id   AF-A0A0C2TN28-F1
#
_cell.length_a   1.000
_cell.length_b   1.000
_cell.length_c   1.000
_cell.angle_alpha   90.00
_cell.angle_beta   90.00
_cell.angle_gamma   90.00
#
_symmetry.space_group_name_H-M   'P 1'
#
loop_
_entity.id
_entity.type
_entity.pdbx_description
1 polymer ?
#
loop_
_entity_poly.entity_id
_entity_poly.type
_entity_poly.pdbx_seq_one_letter_code
_entity_poly.pdbx_strand_id
1 'polypeptide(L)'
;MHMQSIKDYDEKLLVVVNPWPPSGPTHRQFVNNVASWFEVMLGKSNGIKVEAVYQQRTHHHIIVELPAEADTDRLIGAHHWSDFLVEPWKSKHQEKASYIYEYNYQVFRHPSQINWHAAIPTYSSIDPSFPIRSPYPPRCPAPSTSLPYAAALPPQLRLVKNPSPHEQSETINVCDISPRKSS
;
A
#
# COMPACT_ATOMS: atom_id res chain seq x y z
N MET A 1 29.49 -26.89 -8.97
CA MET A 1 28.72 -25.63 -9.06
C MET A 1 27.29 -25.94 -8.65
N HIS A 2 26.89 -25.55 -7.45
CA HIS A 2 25.48 -25.65 -7.03
C HIS A 2 24.74 -24.46 -7.64
N MET A 3 23.93 -24.71 -8.68
CA MET A 3 22.88 -23.77 -9.08
C MET A 3 21.86 -23.77 -7.95
N GLN A 4 21.86 -22.71 -7.15
CA GLN A 4 20.74 -22.44 -6.24
C GLN A 4 19.52 -22.23 -7.13
N SER A 5 18.56 -23.15 -7.01
CA SER A 5 17.22 -23.01 -7.56
C SER A 5 16.71 -21.62 -7.22
N ILE A 6 16.35 -20.84 -8.24
CA ILE A 6 15.51 -19.66 -8.05
C ILE A 6 14.26 -20.20 -7.35
N LYS A 7 14.09 -19.84 -6.09
CA LYS A 7 12.81 -20.06 -5.41
C LYS A 7 11.84 -19.15 -6.15
N ASP A 8 10.93 -19.74 -6.92
CA ASP A 8 9.69 -19.05 -7.24
C ASP A 8 9.04 -18.79 -5.88
N TYR A 9 9.20 -17.56 -5.41
CA TYR A 9 8.53 -17.08 -4.23
C TYR A 9 7.07 -16.91 -4.65
N ASP A 10 6.21 -17.79 -4.13
CA ASP A 10 4.79 -17.75 -4.41
C ASP A 10 4.16 -16.50 -3.78
N GLU A 11 4.78 -15.92 -2.74
CA GLU A 11 4.30 -14.72 -2.07
C GLU A 11 4.36 -13.43 -2.91
N LYS A 12 3.52 -12.47 -2.55
CA LYS A 12 3.48 -11.12 -3.13
C LYS A 12 4.06 -10.10 -2.15
N LEU A 13 5.06 -9.35 -2.60
CA LEU A 13 5.63 -8.26 -1.82
C LEU A 13 5.27 -6.90 -2.39
N LEU A 14 4.82 -6.02 -1.50
CA LEU A 14 4.46 -4.64 -1.82
C LEU A 14 5.29 -3.65 -1.01
N VAL A 15 5.92 -2.70 -1.69
CA VAL A 15 6.61 -1.57 -1.07
C VAL A 15 5.60 -0.49 -0.75
N VAL A 16 5.56 -0.06 0.51
CA VAL A 16 4.69 1.02 0.97
C VAL A 16 5.51 2.21 1.38
N VAL A 17 5.30 3.32 0.67
CA VAL A 17 5.88 4.63 0.98
C VAL A 17 4.89 5.43 1.81
N ASN A 18 5.37 5.97 2.94
CA ASN A 18 4.55 6.70 3.91
C ASN A 18 3.34 5.87 4.37
N PRO A 19 3.57 4.71 5.04
CA PRO A 19 2.50 3.80 5.42
C PRO A 19 1.52 4.44 6.41
N TRP A 20 0.27 4.00 6.35
CA TRP A 20 -0.70 4.24 7.40
C TRP A 20 -0.83 3.01 8.32
N PRO A 21 -0.95 3.19 9.65
CA PRO A 21 -0.70 4.44 10.36
C PRO A 21 0.79 4.82 10.30
N PRO A 22 1.16 6.11 10.48
CA PRO A 22 2.56 6.53 10.43
C PRO A 22 3.41 5.91 11.54
N SER A 23 2.77 5.60 12.68
CA SER A 23 3.35 4.90 13.82
C SER A 23 2.22 4.26 14.64
N GLY A 24 2.60 3.36 15.55
CA GLY A 24 1.73 2.84 16.60
C GLY A 24 2.34 3.12 17.98
N PRO A 25 1.55 3.06 19.06
CA PRO A 25 2.11 3.20 20.41
C PRO A 25 3.16 2.14 20.74
N THR A 26 3.06 0.98 20.07
CA THR A 26 4.06 -0.08 20.08
C THR A 26 4.32 -0.56 18.66
N HIS A 27 5.49 -1.15 18.41
CA HIS A 27 5.81 -1.79 17.13
C HIS A 27 4.78 -2.87 16.76
N ARG A 28 4.35 -3.69 17.73
CA ARG A 28 3.31 -4.70 17.52
C ARG A 28 1.98 -4.09 17.06
N GLN A 29 1.54 -3.00 17.68
CA GLN A 29 0.30 -2.33 17.26
C GLN A 29 0.44 -1.69 15.87
N PHE A 30 1.60 -1.12 15.54
CA PHE A 30 1.86 -0.64 14.19
C PHE A 30 1.71 -1.76 13.16
N VAL A 31 2.37 -2.91 13.37
CA VAL A 31 2.33 -4.07 12.47
C VAL A 31 0.89 -4.58 12.32
N ASN A 32 0.17 -4.74 13.42
CA ASN A 32 -1.23 -5.19 13.39
C ASN A 32 -2.15 -4.21 12.65
N ASN A 33 -1.92 -2.90 12.80
CA ASN A 33 -2.71 -1.88 12.11
C ASN A 33 -2.40 -1.85 10.61
N VAL A 34 -1.14 -1.96 10.20
CA VAL A 34 -0.77 -2.10 8.79
C VAL A 34 -1.46 -3.32 8.18
N ALA A 35 -1.37 -4.46 8.86
CA ALA A 35 -2.00 -5.68 8.40
C ALA A 35 -3.53 -5.55 8.29
N SER A 36 -4.18 -4.99 9.31
CA SER A 36 -5.63 -4.73 9.28
C SER A 36 -6.03 -3.81 8.13
N TRP A 37 -5.20 -2.79 7.82
CA TRP A 37 -5.45 -1.91 6.68
C TRP A 37 -5.43 -2.67 5.34
N PHE A 38 -4.42 -3.50 5.11
CA PHE A 38 -4.32 -4.33 3.91
C PHE A 38 -5.48 -5.32 3.78
N GLU A 39 -5.88 -5.97 4.89
CA GLU A 39 -7.05 -6.86 4.89
C GLU A 39 -8.35 -6.12 4.55
N VAL A 40 -8.51 -4.86 4.97
CA VAL A 40 -9.67 -4.03 4.56
C VAL A 40 -9.60 -3.70 3.07
N MET A 41 -8.43 -3.36 2.53
CA MET A 41 -8.26 -3.08 1.09
C MET A 41 -8.56 -4.29 0.22
N LEU A 42 -8.12 -5.48 0.64
CA LEU A 42 -8.35 -6.75 -0.04
C LEU A 42 -9.80 -7.24 0.09
N GLY A 43 -10.55 -6.70 1.04
CA GLY A 43 -11.94 -7.04 1.29
C GLY A 43 -12.08 -8.24 2.24
N LYS A 44 -12.92 -8.07 3.27
CA LYS A 44 -13.12 -9.06 4.35
C LYS A 44 -13.59 -10.44 3.86
N SER A 45 -14.22 -10.52 2.69
CA SER A 45 -14.73 -11.78 2.14
C SER A 45 -13.64 -12.74 1.68
N ASN A 46 -12.42 -12.24 1.45
CA ASN A 46 -11.41 -13.02 0.76
C ASN A 46 -10.54 -13.86 1.70
N GLY A 47 -10.65 -13.67 3.03
CA GLY A 47 -9.91 -14.43 4.04
C GLY A 47 -8.38 -14.24 4.00
N ILE A 48 -7.88 -13.42 3.07
CA ILE A 48 -6.47 -13.11 2.90
C ILE A 48 -5.96 -12.33 4.08
N LYS A 49 -4.83 -12.76 4.64
CA LYS A 49 -4.14 -12.10 5.75
C LYS A 49 -2.75 -11.67 5.32
N VAL A 50 -2.25 -10.61 5.94
CA VAL A 50 -0.84 -10.21 5.81
C VAL A 50 0.04 -11.22 6.54
N GLU A 51 1.04 -11.76 5.86
CA GLU A 51 1.95 -12.76 6.43
C GLU A 51 3.07 -12.09 7.23
N ALA A 52 3.63 -11.00 6.70
CA ALA A 52 4.68 -10.24 7.36
C ALA A 52 4.69 -8.76 6.97
N VAL A 53 5.19 -7.93 7.88
CA VAL A 53 5.58 -6.55 7.62
C VAL A 53 7.07 -6.42 7.87
N TYR A 54 7.81 -6.08 6.83
CA TYR A 54 9.25 -5.84 6.88
C TYR A 54 9.54 -4.38 7.11
N GLN A 55 10.45 -4.10 8.05
CA GLN A 55 10.88 -2.75 8.38
C GLN A 55 12.41 -2.63 8.44
N GLN A 56 12.90 -1.44 8.13
CA GLN A 56 14.28 -1.02 8.37
C GLN A 56 14.30 0.11 9.43
N ARG A 57 15.38 0.19 10.20
CA ARG A 57 15.55 1.27 11.20
C ARG A 57 15.67 2.66 10.59
N THR A 58 16.21 2.75 9.37
CA THR A 58 16.66 4.01 8.76
C THR A 58 15.66 4.62 7.79
N HIS A 59 14.58 3.91 7.45
CA HIS A 59 13.63 4.34 6.42
C HIS A 59 12.19 4.31 6.93
N HIS A 60 11.38 5.25 6.45
CA HIS A 60 9.94 5.30 6.73
C HIS A 60 9.11 4.47 5.73
N HIS A 61 9.76 3.57 5.01
CA HIS A 61 9.11 2.65 4.07
C HIS A 61 9.03 1.27 4.71
N ILE A 62 8.00 0.53 4.34
CA ILE A 62 7.83 -0.87 4.75
C ILE A 62 7.65 -1.73 3.51
N ILE A 63 7.86 -3.03 3.67
CA ILE A 63 7.45 -4.01 2.67
C ILE A 63 6.40 -4.91 3.33
N VAL A 64 5.29 -5.13 2.65
CA VAL A 64 4.20 -5.98 3.12
C VAL A 64 4.20 -7.26 2.30
N GLU A 65 4.18 -8.40 3.00
CA GLU A 65 4.07 -9.74 2.42
C GLU A 65 2.64 -10.23 2.50
N LEU A 66 2.14 -10.64 1.34
CA LEU A 66 0.83 -11.19 1.14
C LEU A 66 0.99 -12.58 0.52
N PRO A 67 0.04 -13.49 0.77
CA PRO A 67 0.07 -14.80 0.15
C PRO A 67 -0.16 -14.70 -1.36
N ALA A 68 0.21 -15.75 -2.08
CA ALA A 68 0.22 -15.84 -3.54
C ALA A 68 -1.10 -15.45 -4.21
N GLU A 69 -2.20 -15.84 -3.58
CA GLU A 69 -3.56 -15.65 -4.05
C GLU A 69 -4.10 -14.21 -3.88
N ALA A 70 -3.34 -13.32 -3.24
CA ALA A 70 -3.76 -11.94 -3.06
C ALA A 70 -3.81 -11.17 -4.39
N ASP A 71 -4.96 -10.58 -4.71
CA ASP A 71 -5.11 -9.62 -5.82
C ASP A 71 -4.46 -8.28 -5.45
N THR A 72 -3.19 -8.13 -5.81
CA THR A 72 -2.41 -6.92 -5.54
C THR A 72 -2.68 -5.77 -6.51
N ASP A 73 -3.33 -6.02 -7.64
CA ASP A 73 -3.52 -4.99 -8.67
C ASP A 73 -4.35 -3.83 -8.14
N ARG A 74 -5.31 -4.12 -7.27
CA ARG A 74 -6.17 -3.14 -6.60
C ARG A 74 -5.46 -2.38 -5.48
N LEU A 75 -4.29 -2.83 -5.05
CA LEU A 75 -3.51 -2.20 -4.00
C LEU A 75 -2.48 -1.23 -4.58
N ILE A 76 -1.90 -1.53 -5.74
CA ILE A 76 -0.82 -0.73 -6.35
C ILE A 76 -1.34 0.63 -6.82
N GLY A 77 -0.77 1.71 -6.29
CA GLY A 77 -1.18 3.08 -6.57
C GLY A 77 -1.12 4.00 -5.35
N ALA A 78 -1.75 5.16 -5.45
CA ALA A 78 -1.88 6.14 -4.37
C ALA A 78 -3.17 5.91 -3.57
N HIS A 79 -3.05 6.01 -2.25
CA HIS A 79 -4.13 5.90 -1.28
C HIS A 79 -4.15 7.15 -0.40
N HIS A 80 -5.03 8.09 -0.70
CA HIS A 80 -5.17 9.30 0.11
C HIS A 80 -5.89 8.98 1.42
N TRP A 81 -5.29 9.40 2.53
CA TRP A 81 -5.78 9.08 3.86
C TRP A 81 -7.16 9.69 4.13
N SER A 82 -7.44 10.84 3.50
CA SER A 82 -8.75 11.50 3.53
C SER A 82 -9.88 10.67 2.92
N ASP A 83 -9.57 9.76 2.00
CA ASP A 83 -10.58 8.97 1.28
C ASP A 83 -11.03 7.77 2.08
N PHE A 84 -10.09 7.11 2.77
CA PHE A 84 -10.34 5.87 3.49
C PHE A 84 -10.48 6.04 5.00
N LEU A 85 -9.94 7.09 5.62
CA LEU A 85 -10.11 7.28 7.07
C LEU A 85 -11.49 7.85 7.44
N VAL A 86 -11.93 7.52 8.64
CA VAL A 86 -13.11 8.12 9.30
C VAL A 86 -12.68 9.21 10.30
N GLU A 87 -13.61 10.09 10.70
CA GLU A 87 -13.32 11.08 11.74
C GLU A 87 -13.02 10.41 13.09
N PRO A 88 -12.15 10.98 13.95
CA PRO A 88 -11.44 12.26 13.77
C PRO A 88 -10.11 12.14 13.00
N TRP A 89 -9.79 10.96 12.45
CA TRP A 89 -8.49 10.70 11.79
C TRP A 89 -8.40 11.37 10.43
N LYS A 90 -9.51 11.41 9.69
CA LYS A 90 -9.62 12.04 8.38
C LYS A 90 -9.18 13.51 8.42
N SER A 91 -9.75 14.32 9.32
CA SER A 91 -9.46 15.76 9.41
C SER A 91 -7.99 16.05 9.75
N LYS A 92 -7.31 15.18 10.48
CA LYS A 92 -5.89 15.34 10.86
C LYS A 92 -4.90 15.04 9.72
N HIS A 93 -5.35 14.42 8.64
CA HIS A 93 -4.48 13.83 7.63
C HIS A 93 -4.95 14.10 6.20
N GLN A 94 -5.60 15.24 5.96
CA GLN A 94 -6.23 15.55 4.67
C GLN A 94 -5.27 15.53 3.48
N GLU A 95 -4.01 15.92 3.68
CA GLU A 95 -3.00 16.04 2.62
C GLU A 95 -2.06 14.82 2.56
N LYS A 96 -2.29 13.77 3.37
CA LYS A 96 -1.41 12.60 3.42
C LYS A 96 -1.89 11.51 2.47
N ALA A 97 -0.93 10.86 1.83
CA ALA A 97 -1.16 9.68 1.02
C ALA A 97 -0.10 8.62 1.30
N SER A 98 -0.51 7.35 1.20
CA SER A 98 0.40 6.22 1.09
C SER A 98 0.52 5.82 -0.37
N TYR A 99 1.72 5.44 -0.80
CA TYR A 99 1.95 4.98 -2.16
C TYR A 99 2.44 3.53 -2.11
N ILE A 100 1.76 2.67 -2.87
CA ILE A 100 2.02 1.24 -2.89
C ILE A 100 2.56 0.87 -4.26
N TYR A 101 3.69 0.18 -4.27
CA TYR A 101 4.37 -0.32 -5.47
C TYR A 101 4.63 -1.81 -5.30
N GLU A 102 4.80 -2.52 -6.40
CA GLU A 102 5.30 -3.88 -6.36
C GLU A 102 6.78 -3.89 -5.95
N TYR A 103 7.23 -4.92 -5.24
CA TYR A 103 8.63 -5.10 -4.91
C TYR A 103 9.41 -5.69 -6.10
N ASN A 104 10.59 -5.15 -6.38
CA ASN A 104 11.40 -5.60 -7.51
C ASN A 104 12.27 -6.82 -7.14
N TYR A 105 11.65 -8.01 -7.07
CA TYR A 105 12.32 -9.28 -6.80
C TYR A 105 13.35 -9.69 -7.87
N GLN A 106 13.20 -9.23 -9.11
CA GLN A 106 14.12 -9.62 -10.19
C GLN A 106 15.54 -9.08 -9.96
N VAL A 107 15.62 -7.90 -9.34
CA VAL A 107 16.88 -7.21 -9.08
C VAL A 107 17.31 -7.35 -7.62
N PHE A 108 16.35 -7.44 -6.70
CA PHE A 108 16.61 -7.47 -5.27
C PHE A 108 16.23 -8.83 -4.66
N ARG A 109 17.03 -9.27 -3.69
CA ARG A 109 16.74 -10.50 -2.93
C ARG A 109 15.53 -10.30 -2.02
N HIS A 110 14.91 -11.41 -1.63
CA HIS A 110 13.84 -11.42 -0.65
C HIS A 110 14.21 -10.59 0.61
N PRO A 111 13.32 -9.73 1.16
CA PRO A 111 13.63 -8.84 2.28
C PRO A 111 14.22 -9.54 3.51
N SER A 112 13.71 -10.73 3.86
CA SER A 112 14.24 -11.55 4.96
C SER A 112 15.71 -11.94 4.81
N GLN A 113 16.27 -11.85 3.60
CA GLN A 113 17.67 -12.16 3.31
C GLN A 113 18.58 -10.93 3.34
N ILE A 114 18.04 -9.72 3.52
CA ILE A 114 18.79 -8.47 3.35
C ILE A 114 18.34 -7.36 4.31
N ASN A 115 18.96 -7.20 5.49
CA ASN A 115 18.81 -6.03 6.38
C ASN A 115 17.36 -5.55 6.70
N TRP A 116 16.32 -6.30 6.37
CA TRP A 116 14.93 -6.03 6.74
C TRP A 116 14.54 -6.95 7.89
N HIS A 117 13.84 -6.40 8.87
CA HIS A 117 13.32 -7.15 9.99
C HIS A 117 11.86 -7.49 9.74
N ALA A 118 11.55 -8.79 9.67
CA ALA A 118 10.19 -9.28 9.56
C ALA A 118 9.46 -9.15 10.90
N ALA A 119 8.23 -8.67 10.87
CA ALA A 119 7.31 -8.74 11.99
C ALA A 119 5.98 -9.34 11.53
N ILE A 120 5.54 -10.39 12.24
CA ILE A 120 4.32 -11.13 11.92
C ILE A 120 3.15 -10.51 12.71
N PRO A 121 2.03 -10.17 12.07
CA PRO A 121 0.83 -9.71 12.79
C PRO A 121 0.29 -10.78 13.73
N THR A 122 -0.17 -10.39 14.92
CA THR A 122 -0.54 -11.34 15.99
C THR A 122 -2.01 -11.27 16.42
N TYR A 123 -2.91 -10.75 15.59
CA TYR A 123 -4.34 -10.61 15.93
C TYR A 123 -5.19 -11.69 15.25
N SER A 124 -6.35 -11.98 15.85
CA SER A 124 -7.30 -12.95 15.32
C SER A 124 -8.26 -12.34 14.28
N SER A 125 -8.75 -11.13 14.54
CA SER A 125 -9.69 -10.38 13.71
C SER A 125 -9.43 -8.87 13.78
N ILE A 126 -9.75 -8.16 12.70
CA ILE A 126 -9.72 -6.69 12.64
C ILE A 126 -10.70 -6.11 13.67
N ASP A 127 -10.26 -5.09 14.41
CA ASP A 127 -11.10 -4.35 15.34
C ASP A 127 -12.33 -3.76 14.62
N PRO A 128 -13.57 -3.98 15.09
CA PRO A 128 -14.76 -3.38 14.49
C PRO A 128 -14.74 -1.84 14.46
N SER A 129 -13.97 -1.21 15.36
CA SER A 129 -13.77 0.24 15.45
C SER A 129 -12.57 0.75 14.64
N PHE A 130 -11.92 -0.13 13.86
CA PHE A 130 -10.77 0.23 13.05
C PHE A 130 -11.13 1.39 12.09
N PRO A 131 -10.35 2.48 12.07
CA PRO A 131 -10.81 3.77 11.54
C PRO A 131 -10.69 3.87 10.01
N ILE A 132 -11.02 2.79 9.30
CA ILE A 132 -11.04 2.72 7.84
C ILE A 132 -12.46 2.43 7.37
N ARG A 133 -12.89 3.13 6.32
CA ARG A 133 -14.18 2.94 5.67
C ARG A 133 -14.29 1.56 5.01
N SER A 134 -15.50 1.02 5.01
CA SER A 134 -15.86 -0.19 4.28
C SER A 134 -17.16 0.10 3.51
N PRO A 135 -17.21 -0.08 2.17
CA PRO A 135 -16.13 -0.56 1.30
C PRO A 135 -14.92 0.40 1.24
N TYR A 136 -13.74 -0.17 1.01
CA TYR A 136 -12.51 0.62 0.85
C TYR A 136 -12.56 1.39 -0.49
N PRO A 137 -12.14 2.67 -0.53
CA PRO A 137 -12.22 3.46 -1.75
C PRO A 137 -11.25 2.97 -2.84
N PRO A 138 -11.51 3.28 -4.12
CA PRO A 138 -10.57 3.01 -5.20
C PRO A 138 -9.23 3.73 -5.01
N ARG A 139 -8.14 3.12 -5.49
CA ARG A 139 -6.82 3.75 -5.58
C ARG A 139 -6.77 4.82 -6.68
N CYS A 140 -5.85 5.77 -6.57
CA CYS A 140 -5.53 6.74 -7.62
C CYS A 140 -4.14 6.44 -8.22
N PRO A 141 -3.79 7.06 -9.37
CA PRO A 141 -2.41 7.02 -9.89
C PRO A 141 -1.39 7.53 -8.86
N ALA A 142 -0.21 6.91 -8.81
CA ALA A 142 0.88 7.27 -7.89
C ALA A 142 2.06 7.88 -8.65
N PRO A 143 2.87 8.72 -7.99
CA PRO A 143 4.09 9.26 -8.59
C PRO A 143 5.09 8.14 -8.92
N SER A 144 6.02 8.40 -9.84
CA SER A 144 7.16 7.52 -10.03
C SER A 144 8.00 7.45 -8.74
N THR A 145 8.44 6.24 -8.39
CA THR A 145 9.30 5.99 -7.24
C THR A 145 10.78 6.16 -7.61
N SER A 146 11.58 6.72 -6.69
CA SER A 146 13.04 6.70 -6.75
C SER A 146 13.64 5.55 -5.94
N LEU A 147 12.81 4.76 -5.26
CA LEU A 147 13.27 3.63 -4.45
C LEU A 147 13.71 2.49 -5.38
N PRO A 148 14.95 2.03 -5.29
CA PRO A 148 15.49 1.08 -6.27
C PRO A 148 14.82 -0.30 -6.18
N TYR A 149 14.33 -0.67 -4.99
CA TYR A 149 13.64 -1.94 -4.72
C TYR A 149 12.13 -1.90 -4.98
N ALA A 150 11.58 -0.76 -5.40
CA ALA A 150 10.19 -0.65 -5.84
C ALA A 150 10.15 -0.71 -7.38
N ALA A 151 9.27 -1.54 -7.92
CA ALA A 151 9.06 -1.63 -9.35
C ALA A 151 8.39 -0.35 -9.90
N ALA A 152 8.70 -0.03 -11.15
CA ALA A 152 8.05 1.08 -11.82
C ALA A 152 6.57 0.75 -12.10
N LEU A 153 5.68 1.70 -11.82
CA LEU A 153 4.26 1.55 -12.12
C LEU A 153 4.03 1.41 -13.63
N PRO A 154 2.99 0.70 -14.07
CA PRO A 154 2.57 0.76 -15.46
C PRO A 154 2.03 2.16 -15.81
N PRO A 155 2.10 2.62 -17.07
CA PRO A 155 1.81 4.01 -17.46
C PRO A 155 0.45 4.54 -16.97
N GLN A 156 -0.60 3.72 -17.02
CA GLN A 156 -1.96 4.09 -16.59
C GLN A 156 -2.09 4.34 -15.07
N LEU A 157 -1.14 3.87 -14.27
CA LEU A 157 -1.10 4.10 -12.82
C LEU A 157 -0.11 5.19 -12.42
N ARG A 158 0.58 5.82 -13.39
CA ARG A 158 1.52 6.91 -13.11
C ARG A 158 0.79 8.24 -13.06
N LEU A 159 1.03 9.00 -11.99
CA LEU A 159 0.62 10.38 -11.91
C LEU A 159 1.45 11.22 -12.88
N VAL A 160 0.82 11.76 -13.91
CA VAL A 160 1.46 12.66 -14.87
C VAL A 160 1.61 14.03 -14.22
N LYS A 161 2.85 14.49 -14.03
CA LYS A 161 3.14 15.87 -13.64
C LYS A 161 2.83 16.78 -14.83
N ASN A 162 1.62 17.33 -14.85
CA ASN A 162 1.05 18.23 -15.87
C ASN A 162 0.67 17.56 -17.20
N PRO A 163 -0.63 17.43 -17.53
CA PRO A 163 -1.01 17.21 -18.92
C PRO A 163 -0.66 18.47 -19.72
N SER A 164 -0.03 18.28 -20.87
CA SER A 164 0.00 19.32 -21.90
C SER A 164 -1.44 19.80 -22.17
N PRO A 165 -1.69 21.10 -22.46
CA PRO A 165 -3.03 21.58 -22.81
C PRO A 165 -3.71 20.80 -23.95
N HIS A 166 -2.94 20.04 -24.73
CA HIS A 166 -3.43 19.25 -25.86
C HIS A 166 -3.91 17.82 -25.51
N GLU A 167 -3.74 17.32 -24.29
CA GLU A 167 -4.14 15.95 -23.90
C GLU A 167 -5.42 15.86 -23.05
N GLN A 168 -6.11 16.99 -22.82
CA GLN A 168 -7.25 17.06 -21.90
C GLN A 168 -8.57 16.45 -22.41
N SER A 169 -8.59 15.84 -23.60
CA SER A 169 -9.85 15.41 -24.24
C SER A 169 -10.28 13.96 -23.97
N GLU A 170 -9.46 13.11 -23.34
CA GLU A 170 -9.80 11.67 -23.21
C GLU A 170 -9.63 11.03 -21.83
N THR A 171 -9.19 11.75 -20.79
CA THR A 171 -9.06 11.17 -19.44
C THR A 171 -10.05 11.78 -18.46
N ILE A 172 -11.18 11.09 -18.24
CA ILE A 172 -12.05 11.33 -17.09
C ILE A 172 -11.29 10.91 -15.83
N ASN A 173 -10.68 11.87 -15.14
CA ASN A 173 -10.06 11.66 -13.83
C ASN A 173 -11.16 11.40 -12.80
N VAL A 174 -11.39 10.13 -12.46
CA VAL A 174 -12.36 9.69 -11.44
C VAL A 174 -12.02 10.24 -10.04
N CYS A 175 -10.76 10.63 -9.79
CA CYS A 175 -10.31 11.14 -8.49
C CYS A 175 -10.64 12.64 -8.25
N ASP A 176 -11.25 13.37 -9.20
CA ASP A 176 -11.50 14.82 -9.07
C ASP A 176 -12.98 15.17 -8.77
N ILE A 177 -13.83 14.17 -8.48
CA ILE A 177 -15.23 14.39 -8.13
C ILE A 177 -15.33 14.72 -6.63
N SER A 178 -14.88 15.91 -6.25
CA SER A 178 -15.33 16.52 -5.00
C SER A 178 -16.78 17.02 -5.18
N PRO A 179 -17.74 16.60 -4.33
CA PRO A 179 -19.07 17.18 -4.37
C PRO A 179 -18.99 18.65 -3.91
N ARG A 180 -19.20 19.59 -4.84
CA ARG A 180 -19.48 20.99 -4.49
C ARG A 180 -20.72 21.00 -3.61
N LYS A 181 -20.54 21.36 -2.34
CA LYS A 181 -21.66 21.70 -1.45
C LYS A 181 -22.37 22.91 -2.06
N SER A 182 -23.62 22.72 -2.45
CA SER A 182 -24.57 23.80 -2.66
C SER A 182 -24.96 24.32 -1.28
N SER A 183 -24.63 25.56 -0.98
CA SER A 183 -25.21 26.35 0.11
C SER A 183 -25.36 27.77 -0.39
#